data_AF-A0A3D3XK35-F1
#
_entry.id   AF-A0A3D3XK35-F1
#
_cell.length_a   1.000
_cell.length_b   1.000
_cell.length_c   1.000
_cell.angle_alpha   90.00
_cell.angle_beta   90.00
_cell.angle_gamma   90.00
#
_symmetry.space_group_name_H-M   'P 1'
#
loop_
_entity.id
_entity.type
_entity.pdbx_description
1 polymer ?
#
loop_
_entity_poly.entity_id
_entity_poly.type
_entity_poly.pdbx_seq_one_letter_code
_entity_poly.pdbx_strand_id
1 'polypeptide(L)'
;DKRWMYEESLKMPFIAYWPGVTQAGSRNTMMIQNLDYGQTFLDMAGATIPEDMQGASLVPLLQGKTPANWRKSIYYHYYEYPSV
;
A
#
# COMPACT_ATOMS: atom_id res chain seq x y z
N ASP A 1 -4.19 21.88 2.98
CA ASP A 1 -2.72 21.94 2.84
C ASP A 1 -2.18 20.52 3.02
N LYS A 2 -1.39 20.01 2.06
CA LYS A 2 -0.91 18.61 2.05
C LYS A 2 0.28 18.34 2.98
N ARG A 3 0.81 19.39 3.63
CA ARG A 3 1.95 19.31 4.54
C ARG A 3 1.58 18.77 5.93
N TRP A 4 0.29 18.77 6.24
CA TRP A 4 -0.22 18.33 7.52
C TRP A 4 -0.66 16.86 7.47
N MET A 5 -0.47 16.17 8.59
CA MET A 5 -0.70 14.73 8.75
C MET A 5 -2.15 14.43 9.17
N TYR A 6 -3.11 15.12 8.56
CA TYR A 6 -4.53 14.85 8.74
C TYR A 6 -4.99 13.69 7.84
N GLU A 7 -6.02 12.95 8.25
CA GLU A 7 -6.56 11.86 7.41
C GLU A 7 -6.97 12.36 6.03
N GLU A 8 -7.54 13.56 5.96
CA GLU A 8 -7.98 14.22 4.72
C GLU A 8 -6.82 14.55 3.77
N SER A 9 -5.59 14.61 4.29
CA SER A 9 -4.37 14.83 3.52
C SER A 9 -3.71 13.52 3.10
N LEU A 10 -3.69 12.54 4.01
CA LEU A 10 -2.97 11.27 3.88
C LEU A 10 -3.76 10.19 3.12
N LYS A 11 -5.07 10.11 3.36
CA LYS A 11 -5.90 9.00 2.90
C LYS A 11 -6.35 9.25 1.47
N MET A 12 -5.89 8.38 0.57
CA MET A 12 -6.21 8.44 -0.85
C MET A 12 -7.16 7.30 -1.25
N PRO A 13 -8.04 7.53 -2.25
CA PRO A 13 -8.78 6.44 -2.86
C PRO A 13 -7.82 5.50 -3.59
N PHE A 14 -8.05 4.19 -3.45
CA PHE A 14 -7.32 3.15 -4.16
C PHE A 14 -8.32 2.17 -4.76
N ILE A 15 -8.23 1.96 -6.07
CA ILE A 15 -9.05 1.02 -6.83
C ILE A 15 -8.10 0.17 -7.66
N ALA A 16 -8.27 -1.14 -7.61
CA ALA A 16 -7.51 -2.09 -8.40
C ALA A 16 -8.46 -3.00 -9.18
N TYR A 17 -8.07 -3.33 -10.41
CA TYR A 17 -8.76 -4.29 -11.25
C TYR A 17 -7.74 -5.27 -11.81
N TRP A 18 -7.91 -6.55 -11.48
CA TRP A 18 -7.10 -7.64 -11.99
C TRP A 18 -8.02 -8.80 -12.37
N PRO A 19 -8.28 -9.01 -13.67
CA PRO A 19 -9.14 -10.09 -14.15
C PRO A 19 -8.74 -11.45 -13.58
N GLY A 20 -9.72 -12.20 -13.06
CA GLY A 20 -9.50 -13.52 -12.48
C GLY A 20 -8.83 -13.53 -11.09
N VAL A 21 -8.42 -12.37 -10.57
CA VAL A 21 -7.78 -12.25 -9.25
C VAL A 21 -8.62 -11.41 -8.30
N THR A 22 -8.97 -10.19 -8.68
CA THR A 22 -9.79 -9.31 -7.85
C THR A 22 -11.27 -9.66 -7.97
N GLN A 23 -11.96 -9.78 -6.83
CA GLN A 23 -13.42 -9.92 -6.79
C GLN A 23 -14.10 -8.58 -7.07
N ALA A 24 -14.96 -8.52 -8.09
CA ALA A 24 -15.71 -7.31 -8.44
C ALA A 24 -16.59 -6.84 -7.28
N GLY A 25 -16.62 -5.52 -7.03
CA GLY A 25 -17.39 -4.89 -5.96
C GLY A 25 -16.88 -5.16 -4.54
N SER A 26 -15.78 -5.91 -4.38
CA SER A 26 -15.18 -6.15 -3.08
C SER A 26 -14.57 -4.87 -2.49
N ARG A 27 -14.54 -4.81 -1.16
CA ARG A 27 -13.92 -3.71 -0.41
C ARG A 27 -12.97 -4.28 0.63
N ASN A 28 -11.79 -3.69 0.73
CA ASN A 28 -10.79 -4.02 1.73
C ASN A 28 -10.45 -2.76 2.54
N THR A 29 -10.35 -2.89 3.86
CA THR A 29 -10.05 -1.79 4.79
C THR A 29 -8.66 -1.90 5.44
N MET A 30 -7.83 -2.83 4.97
CA MET A 30 -6.46 -2.98 5.44
C MET A 30 -5.62 -1.78 5.03
N MET A 31 -4.69 -1.39 5.91
CA MET A 31 -3.79 -0.26 5.68
C MET A 31 -2.75 -0.60 4.62
N ILE A 32 -2.69 0.21 3.57
CA ILE A 32 -1.70 0.15 2.50
C ILE A 32 -0.95 1.48 2.38
N GLN A 33 0.22 1.44 1.74
CA GLN A 33 1.07 2.60 1.51
C GLN A 33 1.58 2.60 0.07
N ASN A 34 1.99 3.75 -0.45
CA ASN A 34 2.55 3.84 -1.82
C ASN A 34 3.81 2.97 -2.03
N LEU A 35 4.54 2.66 -0.95
CA LEU A 35 5.70 1.76 -0.97
C LEU A 35 5.33 0.32 -1.37
N ASP A 36 4.08 -0.08 -1.15
CA ASP A 36 3.61 -1.45 -1.42
C ASP A 36 3.57 -1.78 -2.92
N TYR A 37 3.45 -0.76 -3.78
CA TYR A 37 3.28 -0.97 -5.21
C TYR A 37 4.49 -1.65 -5.84
N GLY A 38 5.71 -1.27 -5.43
CA GLY A 38 6.94 -1.86 -5.97
C GLY A 38 6.99 -3.37 -5.76
N GLN A 39 6.79 -3.82 -4.52
CA GLN A 39 6.77 -5.26 -4.18
C GLN A 39 5.59 -5.98 -4.81
N THR A 40 4.44 -5.31 -4.92
CA THR A 40 3.27 -5.88 -5.61
C THR A 40 3.58 -6.17 -7.07
N PHE A 41 4.21 -5.24 -7.80
CA PHE A 41 4.55 -5.46 -9.21
C PHE A 41 5.59 -6.55 -9.42
N LEU A 42 6.60 -6.62 -8.54
CA LEU A 42 7.59 -7.69 -8.59
C LEU A 42 6.97 -9.07 -8.32
N ASP A 43 6.10 -9.17 -7.30
CA ASP A 43 5.36 -10.40 -6.99
C ASP A 43 4.45 -10.82 -8.17
N MET A 44 3.73 -9.87 -8.76
CA MET A 44 2.92 -10.11 -9.97
C MET A 44 3.75 -10.60 -11.16
N ALA A 45 4.98 -10.12 -11.31
CA ALA A 45 5.89 -10.51 -12.38
C ALA A 45 6.65 -11.81 -12.08
N GLY A 46 6.51 -12.38 -10.88
CA GLY A 46 7.33 -13.52 -10.42
C GLY A 46 8.82 -13.17 -10.28
N ALA A 47 9.15 -11.89 -10.11
CA ALA A 47 10.51 -11.40 -9.96
C ALA A 47 10.96 -11.46 -8.49
N THR A 48 12.27 -11.53 -8.27
CA THR A 48 12.85 -11.47 -6.92
C THR A 48 12.55 -10.12 -6.28
N ILE A 49 12.05 -10.16 -5.04
CA ILE A 49 11.83 -8.97 -4.22
C ILE A 49 13.08 -8.72 -3.37
N PRO A 50 13.76 -7.56 -3.50
CA PRO A 50 14.88 -7.19 -2.64
C PRO A 50 14.48 -7.09 -1.16
N GLU A 51 15.38 -7.49 -0.25
CA GLU A 51 15.12 -7.51 1.20
C GLU A 51 15.05 -6.11 1.84
N ASP A 52 15.61 -5.10 1.19
CA ASP A 52 15.64 -3.72 1.66
C ASP A 52 14.37 -2.92 1.33
N MET A 53 13.44 -3.50 0.56
CA MET A 53 12.13 -2.89 0.32
C MET A 53 11.26 -2.93 1.58
N GLN A 54 10.65 -1.79 1.89
CA GLN A 54 9.93 -1.58 3.16
C GLN A 54 8.40 -1.71 3.07
N GLY A 55 7.85 -1.93 1.87
CA GLY A 55 6.44 -2.19 1.66
C GLY A 55 6.07 -3.66 1.91
N ALA A 56 4.86 -4.04 1.50
CA ALA A 56 4.41 -5.41 1.41
C ALA A 56 3.60 -5.59 0.13
N SER A 57 3.76 -6.75 -0.52
CA SER A 57 2.94 -7.09 -1.69
C SER A 57 1.45 -7.07 -1.34
N LEU A 58 0.66 -6.39 -2.15
CA LEU A 58 -0.79 -6.34 -2.05
C LEU A 58 -1.47 -7.56 -2.68
N VAL A 59 -0.72 -8.45 -3.37
CA VAL A 59 -1.28 -9.61 -4.08
C VAL A 59 -2.19 -10.47 -3.20
N PRO A 60 -1.83 -10.80 -1.93
CA PRO A 60 -2.74 -11.55 -1.05
C PRO A 60 -4.06 -10.81 -0.82
N LEU A 61 -4.00 -9.48 -0.58
CA LEU A 61 -5.21 -8.67 -0.37
C LEU A 61 -6.07 -8.60 -1.63
N LEU A 62 -5.46 -8.49 -2.81
CA LEU A 62 -6.14 -8.50 -4.10
C LEU A 62 -6.84 -9.84 -4.38
N GLN A 63 -6.28 -10.94 -3.87
CA GLN A 63 -6.90 -12.28 -3.87
C GLN A 63 -7.95 -12.48 -2.76
N GLY A 64 -8.29 -11.43 -2.00
CA GLY A 64 -9.26 -11.50 -0.90
C GLY A 64 -8.74 -12.16 0.38
N LYS A 65 -7.41 -12.30 0.54
CA LYS A 65 -6.78 -12.90 1.73
C LYS A 65 -6.06 -11.83 2.54
N THR A 66 -6.26 -11.84 3.86
CA THR A 66 -5.51 -10.96 4.77
C THR A 66 -4.44 -11.76 5.51
N PRO A 67 -3.14 -11.47 5.30
CA PRO A 67 -2.08 -12.10 6.08
C PRO A 67 -2.19 -11.79 7.57
N ALA A 68 -1.88 -12.77 8.43
CA ALA A 68 -2.00 -12.63 9.89
C ALA A 68 -1.08 -11.54 10.47
N ASN A 69 0.05 -11.29 9.83
CA ASN A 69 1.05 -10.30 10.21
C ASN A 69 0.91 -8.97 9.45
N TRP A 70 -0.26 -8.67 8.88
CA TRP A 70 -0.47 -7.40 8.19
C TRP A 70 -0.28 -6.21 9.15
N ARG A 71 0.25 -5.11 8.62
CA ARG A 71 0.53 -3.90 9.41
C ARG A 71 -0.71 -3.36 10.10
N LYS A 72 -0.52 -2.86 11.32
CA LYS A 72 -1.57 -2.25 12.17
C LYS A 72 -1.45 -0.73 12.28
N SER A 73 -0.43 -0.15 11.65
CA SER A 73 -0.18 1.28 11.63
C SER A 73 0.52 1.65 10.33
N ILE A 74 0.44 2.93 9.96
CA ILE A 74 1.16 3.54 8.85
C ILE A 74 2.14 4.53 9.44
N TYR A 75 3.36 4.55 8.90
CA TYR A 75 4.34 5.59 9.19
C TYR A 75 4.32 6.63 8.07
N TYR A 76 4.26 7.90 8.46
CA TYR A 76 4.39 9.03 7.55
C TYR A 76 5.36 10.04 8.15
N HIS A 77 6.26 10.54 7.32
CA HIS A 77 7.26 11.53 7.69
C HIS A 77 7.16 12.69 6.70
N TYR A 78 7.00 13.90 7.22
CA TYR A 78 7.16 15.13 6.44
C TYR A 78 8.36 15.90 6.97
N TYR A 79 9.31 16.21 6.09
CA TYR A 79 10.54 16.91 6.43
C TYR A 79 10.50 18.33 5.90
N GLU A 80 10.62 19.32 6.79
CA GLU A 80 10.60 20.74 6.48
C GLU A 80 11.83 21.40 7.14
N TYR A 81 12.99 21.35 6.47
CA TYR A 81 14.19 22.07 6.91
C TYR A 81 15.16 22.37 5.74
N PRO A 82 15.85 23.53 5.74
CA PRO A 82 15.54 24.73 6.51
C PRO A 82 14.41 25.49 5.80
N SER A 83 13.24 25.59 6.42
CA SER A 83 12.18 26.47 5.91
C SER A 83 12.50 27.92 6.26
N VAL A 84 12.58 28.77 5.24
CA VAL A 84 12.73 30.24 5.35
C VAL A 84 11.68 30.87 6.26
#